data_AF-A0A2D6JXH5-F1
#
_entry.id   AF-A0A2D6JXH5-F1
#
_cell.length_a   1.000
_cell.length_b   1.000
_cell.length_c   1.000
_cell.angle_alpha   90.00
_cell.angle_beta   90.00
_cell.angle_gamma   90.00
#
_symmetry.space_group_name_H-M   'P 1'
#
loop_
_entity.id
_entity.type
_entity.pdbx_description
1 polymer ?
#
loop_
_entity_poly.entity_id
_entity_poly.type
_entity_poly.pdbx_seq_one_letter_code
_entity_poly.pdbx_strand_id
1 'polypeptide(L)'
;MMEGVTGSVKLNSGSGQMMDNQSFTITAADTASKSVVFSNVVYNTYSYEIDLEGFIPVTEAFLVSSETETLDVKLSPNMVKLEWLSFVDENMSIVQEGSSAYAKADGKLVLNVPYEQKDNVTQMISLMQVKRVGYSNLVDVTPPIALSNWTKLEGTDTVTYSTLFSTASALPLVHGSNEFQVIITINGESKTETMGKIDYDACIDINTMCVTLSWTDGLDPDLHSYYFPDWSYNEETTNGSFDITSRGERYWIYSNAAHKTYTATGSVVQLEDGNTDNEIEVQVWATDSQKLGNGTYLVYVEDVSETDVQNFKLILSGPGLSENVTYGPYDFKDDDNVSTTEALNPQAVFFIQVENNSIVRSDKITLGQTLSPSLMQWTGTLRNSVLE
;
A
#
# COMPACT_ATOMS: atom_id res chain seq x y z
N MET A 1 -24.69 -10.93 10.74
CA MET A 1 -25.40 -12.11 10.20
C MET A 1 -26.09 -11.71 8.90
N MET A 2 -26.56 -12.66 8.08
CA MET A 2 -27.38 -12.36 6.90
C MET A 2 -28.74 -11.76 7.30
N GLU A 3 -29.02 -10.53 6.86
CA GLU A 3 -30.30 -9.85 7.13
C GLU A 3 -31.46 -10.45 6.31
N GLY A 4 -32.68 -10.36 6.85
CA GLY A 4 -33.90 -10.81 6.16
C GLY A 4 -34.19 -12.31 6.25
N VAL A 5 -33.28 -13.11 6.81
CA VAL A 5 -33.51 -14.54 7.05
C VAL A 5 -34.56 -14.70 8.15
N THR A 6 -35.55 -15.55 7.90
CA THR A 6 -36.63 -15.84 8.87
C THR A 6 -36.38 -17.20 9.51
N GLY A 7 -36.47 -17.25 10.83
CA GLY A 7 -36.37 -18.47 11.63
C GLY A 7 -37.60 -18.68 12.50
N SER A 8 -37.59 -19.77 13.25
CA SER A 8 -38.60 -20.06 14.26
C SER A 8 -37.98 -20.34 15.61
N VAL A 9 -38.67 -19.93 16.67
CA VAL A 9 -38.35 -20.29 18.05
C VAL A 9 -39.55 -20.99 18.67
N LYS A 10 -39.34 -22.24 19.09
CA LYS A 10 -40.33 -23.03 19.82
C LYS A 10 -40.02 -22.95 21.29
N LEU A 11 -41.02 -22.62 22.10
CA LEU A 11 -40.94 -22.70 23.55
C LEU A 11 -41.54 -24.03 24.00
N ASN A 12 -40.84 -24.77 24.86
CA ASN A 12 -41.29 -26.01 25.44
C ASN A 12 -41.32 -25.89 26.98
N SER A 13 -42.33 -26.48 27.60
CA SER A 13 -42.42 -26.62 29.06
C SER A 13 -41.36 -27.59 29.60
N GLY A 14 -41.12 -27.61 30.92
CA GLY A 14 -40.20 -28.55 31.56
C GLY A 14 -40.52 -30.04 31.37
N SER A 15 -41.74 -30.39 30.91
CA SER A 15 -42.12 -31.76 30.52
C SER A 15 -41.91 -32.06 29.03
N GLY A 16 -41.40 -31.10 28.25
CA GLY A 16 -41.17 -31.21 26.81
C GLY A 16 -42.38 -30.92 25.92
N GLN A 17 -43.51 -30.45 26.48
CA GLN A 17 -44.67 -30.06 25.68
C GLN A 17 -44.44 -28.67 25.06
N MET A 18 -44.63 -28.54 23.74
CA MET A 18 -44.60 -27.26 23.02
C MET A 18 -45.70 -26.33 23.54
N MET A 19 -45.30 -25.13 23.95
CA MET A 19 -46.15 -24.10 24.53
C MET A 19 -46.37 -22.93 23.56
N ASP A 20 -45.36 -22.60 22.76
CA ASP A 20 -45.40 -21.48 21.82
C ASP A 20 -44.49 -21.76 20.62
N ASN A 21 -44.77 -21.14 19.48
CA ASN A 21 -43.95 -21.20 18.28
C ASN A 21 -44.05 -19.87 17.53
N GLN A 22 -42.99 -19.07 17.63
CA GLN A 22 -42.93 -17.73 17.04
C GLN A 22 -41.95 -17.71 15.89
N SER A 23 -42.27 -16.95 14.84
CA SER A 23 -41.33 -16.63 13.78
C SER A 23 -40.59 -15.32 14.11
N PHE A 24 -39.33 -15.25 13.71
CA PHE A 24 -38.54 -14.02 13.81
C PHE A 24 -37.75 -13.80 12.52
N THR A 25 -37.37 -12.55 12.26
CA THR A 25 -36.52 -12.18 11.12
C THR A 25 -35.24 -11.52 11.62
N ILE A 26 -34.10 -11.88 11.03
CA ILE A 26 -32.80 -11.25 11.29
C ILE A 26 -32.80 -9.84 10.71
N THR A 27 -32.37 -8.88 11.51
CA THR A 27 -32.27 -7.45 11.18
C THR A 27 -30.82 -6.99 11.27
N ALA A 28 -30.53 -5.79 10.78
CA ALA A 28 -29.19 -5.18 10.89
C ALA A 28 -28.65 -5.08 12.33
N ALA A 29 -29.53 -5.03 13.33
CA ALA A 29 -29.14 -4.98 14.74
C ALA A 29 -28.66 -6.34 15.29
N ASP A 30 -29.00 -7.44 14.62
CA ASP A 30 -28.70 -8.80 15.05
C ASP A 30 -27.31 -9.21 14.52
N THR A 31 -26.26 -8.93 15.29
CA THR A 31 -24.86 -9.15 14.86
C THR A 31 -24.32 -10.54 15.22
N ALA A 32 -24.64 -11.05 16.42
CA ALA A 32 -24.27 -12.38 16.90
C ALA A 32 -25.39 -13.12 17.67
N SER A 33 -26.48 -12.43 18.00
CA SER A 33 -27.60 -12.97 18.75
C SER A 33 -28.92 -12.37 18.29
N LYS A 34 -30.03 -12.96 18.73
CA LYS A 34 -31.39 -12.50 18.48
C LYS A 34 -32.15 -12.45 19.79
N SER A 35 -32.70 -11.28 20.11
CA SER A 35 -33.65 -11.14 21.21
C SER A 35 -35.01 -11.69 20.82
N VAL A 36 -35.52 -12.65 21.60
CA VAL A 36 -36.87 -13.22 21.47
C VAL A 36 -37.65 -12.98 22.75
N VAL A 37 -38.96 -12.74 22.63
CA VAL A 37 -39.82 -12.40 23.78
C VAL A 37 -40.91 -13.47 23.94
N PHE A 38 -40.98 -14.08 25.11
CA PHE A 38 -42.04 -15.00 25.48
C PHE A 38 -42.97 -14.33 26.48
N SER A 39 -44.26 -14.30 26.18
CA SER A 39 -45.28 -13.70 27.04
C SER A 39 -46.25 -14.76 27.56
N ASN A 40 -46.90 -14.49 28.70
CA ASN A 40 -47.82 -15.40 29.38
C ASN A 40 -47.17 -16.72 29.84
N VAL A 41 -45.90 -16.66 30.22
CA VAL A 41 -45.16 -17.80 30.80
C VAL A 41 -45.32 -17.78 32.33
N VAL A 42 -45.39 -18.96 32.96
CA VAL A 42 -45.50 -19.08 34.41
C VAL A 42 -44.14 -19.38 35.03
N TYR A 43 -43.94 -19.07 36.31
CA TYR A 43 -42.71 -19.41 37.04
C TYR A 43 -42.43 -20.91 37.03
N ASN A 44 -41.54 -21.35 36.14
CA ASN A 44 -41.11 -22.74 35.99
C ASN A 44 -39.83 -22.81 35.14
N THR A 45 -39.34 -24.03 34.92
CA THR A 45 -38.28 -24.30 33.93
C THR A 45 -38.90 -24.54 32.56
N TYR A 46 -38.33 -23.91 31.55
CA TYR A 46 -38.69 -24.05 30.14
C TYR A 46 -37.43 -24.36 29.34
N SER A 47 -37.62 -24.82 28.10
CA SER A 47 -36.57 -24.83 27.10
C SER A 47 -37.05 -24.16 25.83
N TYR A 48 -36.12 -23.64 25.04
CA TYR A 48 -36.42 -23.17 23.69
C TYR A 48 -35.61 -23.95 22.67
N GLU A 49 -36.17 -24.08 21.47
CA GLU A 49 -35.52 -24.63 20.29
C GLU A 49 -35.57 -23.56 19.20
N ILE A 50 -34.40 -23.14 18.72
CA ILE A 50 -34.29 -22.27 17.54
C ILE A 50 -33.91 -23.12 16.34
N ASP A 51 -34.70 -22.94 15.28
CA ASP A 51 -34.41 -23.46 13.96
C ASP A 51 -34.34 -22.30 12.96
N LEU A 52 -33.18 -22.19 12.31
CA LEU A 52 -32.84 -21.15 11.36
C LEU A 52 -31.91 -21.73 10.29
N GLU A 53 -32.36 -21.72 9.04
CA GLU A 53 -31.60 -22.28 7.93
C GLU A 53 -30.21 -21.63 7.82
N GLY A 54 -29.17 -22.47 7.71
CA GLY A 54 -27.79 -21.99 7.68
C GLY A 54 -27.14 -21.75 9.05
N PHE A 55 -27.81 -22.09 10.15
CA PHE A 55 -27.30 -21.97 11.50
C PHE A 55 -27.32 -23.32 12.23
N ILE A 56 -26.47 -23.44 13.24
CA ILE A 56 -26.47 -24.57 14.17
C ILE A 56 -27.73 -24.43 15.03
N PRO A 57 -28.61 -25.44 15.07
CA PRO A 57 -29.78 -25.42 15.93
C PRO A 57 -29.40 -25.23 17.39
N VAL A 58 -30.15 -24.40 18.11
CA VAL A 58 -29.89 -24.12 19.54
C VAL A 58 -31.01 -24.70 20.37
N THR A 59 -30.65 -25.41 21.43
CA THR A 59 -31.60 -25.88 22.43
C THR A 59 -31.04 -25.64 23.83
N GLU A 60 -31.69 -24.75 24.58
CA GLU A 60 -31.27 -24.41 25.94
C GLU A 60 -32.46 -24.35 26.89
N ALA A 61 -32.20 -24.64 28.16
CA ALA A 61 -33.18 -24.52 29.23
C ALA A 61 -32.94 -23.23 30.02
N PHE A 62 -34.02 -22.61 30.48
CA PHE A 62 -33.98 -21.40 31.28
C PHE A 62 -35.07 -21.40 32.35
N LEU A 63 -34.87 -20.59 33.39
CA LEU A 63 -35.85 -20.38 34.44
C LEU A 63 -36.66 -19.13 34.11
N VAL A 64 -37.98 -19.26 34.11
CA VAL A 64 -38.89 -18.12 33.96
C VAL A 64 -39.08 -17.43 35.31
N SER A 65 -38.80 -16.14 35.34
CA SER A 65 -38.84 -15.27 36.52
C SER A 65 -39.82 -14.10 36.41
N SER A 66 -40.52 -13.98 35.29
CA SER A 66 -41.57 -12.99 35.04
C SER A 66 -42.62 -13.51 34.06
N GLU A 67 -43.80 -12.89 34.03
CA GLU A 67 -44.87 -13.24 33.07
C GLU A 67 -44.50 -12.95 31.60
N THR A 68 -43.47 -12.14 31.40
CA THR A 68 -42.82 -11.87 30.11
C THR A 68 -41.31 -12.04 30.28
N GLU A 69 -40.70 -12.94 29.52
CA GLU A 69 -39.25 -13.16 29.51
C GLU A 69 -38.68 -12.73 28.17
N THR A 70 -37.53 -12.06 28.22
CA THR A 70 -36.77 -11.66 27.03
C THR A 70 -35.44 -12.40 27.05
N LEU A 71 -35.24 -13.25 26.05
CA LEU A 71 -34.02 -14.04 25.92
C LEU A 71 -33.20 -13.53 24.75
N ASP A 72 -31.91 -13.32 24.99
CA ASP A 72 -30.94 -13.04 23.95
C ASP A 72 -30.26 -14.35 23.52
N VAL A 73 -30.65 -14.86 22.36
CA VAL A 73 -30.20 -16.18 21.90
C VAL A 73 -29.04 -16.02 20.94
N LYS A 74 -27.90 -16.62 21.28
CA LYS A 74 -26.72 -16.64 20.41
C LYS A 74 -26.98 -17.51 19.19
N LEU A 75 -26.74 -16.96 18.01
CA LEU A 75 -26.92 -17.67 16.74
C LEU A 75 -25.54 -17.95 16.14
N SER A 76 -25.23 -19.22 15.93
CA SER A 76 -23.96 -19.65 15.34
C SER A 76 -24.18 -20.16 13.92
N PRO A 77 -23.71 -19.48 12.87
CA PRO A 77 -23.89 -19.94 11.50
C PRO A 77 -23.10 -21.23 11.25
N ASN A 78 -23.58 -22.07 10.33
CA ASN A 78 -22.80 -23.20 9.84
C ASN A 78 -21.55 -22.67 9.13
N MET A 79 -20.39 -23.04 9.67
CA MET A 79 -19.13 -22.44 9.27
C MET A 79 -18.66 -22.98 7.92
N VAL A 80 -18.30 -22.06 7.03
CA VAL A 80 -17.47 -22.36 5.87
C VAL A 80 -16.07 -22.71 6.36
N LYS A 81 -15.50 -23.80 5.84
CA LYS A 81 -14.11 -24.16 6.12
C LYS A 81 -13.17 -23.45 5.17
N LEU A 82 -12.03 -23.00 5.69
CA LEU A 82 -11.00 -22.32 4.90
C LEU A 82 -10.46 -23.20 3.76
N GLU A 83 -10.40 -24.52 3.95
CA GLU A 83 -9.97 -25.50 2.94
C GLU A 83 -10.92 -25.59 1.73
N TRP A 84 -12.16 -25.12 1.85
CA TRP A 84 -13.13 -25.09 0.75
C TRP A 84 -12.93 -23.87 -0.16
N LEU A 85 -12.08 -22.92 0.25
CA LEU A 85 -11.86 -21.66 -0.44
C LEU A 85 -10.60 -21.70 -1.28
N SER A 86 -10.75 -21.28 -2.53
CA SER A 86 -9.66 -21.11 -3.47
C SER A 86 -9.79 -19.81 -4.22
N PHE A 87 -8.64 -19.29 -4.59
CA PHE A 87 -8.51 -18.18 -5.51
C PHE A 87 -8.33 -18.71 -6.92
N VAL A 88 -8.84 -18.00 -7.93
CA VAL A 88 -8.66 -18.39 -9.33
C VAL A 88 -7.53 -17.54 -9.92
N ASP A 89 -6.36 -18.14 -10.08
CA ASP A 89 -5.12 -17.46 -10.50
C ASP A 89 -5.30 -16.68 -11.81
N GLU A 90 -5.99 -17.24 -12.81
CA GLU A 90 -6.20 -16.60 -14.11
C GLU A 90 -7.10 -15.34 -14.04
N ASN A 91 -7.80 -15.14 -12.92
CA ASN A 91 -8.60 -13.94 -12.68
C ASN A 91 -7.89 -12.92 -11.79
N MET A 92 -6.75 -13.26 -11.19
CA MET A 92 -5.97 -12.32 -10.40
C MET A 92 -5.33 -11.29 -11.33
N SER A 93 -5.56 -10.01 -11.04
CA SER A 93 -5.06 -8.91 -11.85
C SER A 93 -4.65 -7.76 -10.96
N ILE A 94 -3.55 -7.10 -11.34
CA ILE A 94 -3.07 -5.86 -10.74
C ILE A 94 -2.86 -4.89 -11.89
N VAL A 95 -3.54 -3.75 -11.86
CA VAL A 95 -3.52 -2.77 -12.95
C VAL A 95 -3.15 -1.41 -12.38
N GLN A 96 -2.07 -0.82 -12.88
CA GLN A 96 -1.68 0.54 -12.58
C GLN A 96 -2.71 1.54 -13.12
N GLU A 97 -3.01 2.58 -12.35
CA GLU A 97 -3.87 3.66 -12.77
C GLU A 97 -3.09 4.64 -13.66
N GLY A 98 -3.09 4.38 -14.97
CA GLY A 98 -2.32 5.16 -15.94
C GLY A 98 -0.82 5.02 -15.68
N SER A 99 -0.13 6.14 -15.52
CA SER A 99 1.28 6.22 -15.11
C SER A 99 1.46 6.64 -13.65
N SER A 100 0.39 6.63 -12.85
CA SER A 100 0.46 7.10 -11.45
C SER A 100 1.06 6.05 -10.51
N ALA A 101 1.44 6.51 -9.31
CA ALA A 101 1.86 5.67 -8.18
C ALA A 101 0.75 4.82 -7.54
N TYR A 102 -0.33 4.50 -8.26
CA TYR A 102 -1.47 3.76 -7.72
C TYR A 102 -1.85 2.58 -8.61
N ALA A 103 -2.31 1.49 -7.98
CA ALA A 103 -2.86 0.33 -8.68
C ALA A 103 -4.16 -0.15 -8.03
N LYS A 104 -5.00 -0.80 -8.84
CA LYS A 104 -6.13 -1.59 -8.38
C LYS A 104 -5.85 -3.06 -8.53
N ALA A 105 -6.43 -3.85 -7.64
CA ALA A 105 -6.31 -5.28 -7.64
C ALA A 105 -7.69 -5.93 -7.73
N ASP A 106 -7.81 -6.91 -8.60
CA ASP A 106 -9.04 -7.64 -8.90
C ASP A 106 -8.78 -9.13 -8.84
N GLY A 107 -9.84 -9.90 -8.56
CA GLY A 107 -9.73 -11.35 -8.55
C GLY A 107 -11.07 -12.06 -8.45
N LYS A 108 -10.99 -13.39 -8.37
CA LYS A 108 -12.14 -14.26 -8.19
C LYS A 108 -11.91 -15.21 -7.02
N LEU A 109 -12.89 -15.25 -6.13
CA LEU A 109 -12.95 -16.18 -5.01
C LEU A 109 -13.95 -17.29 -5.32
N VAL A 110 -13.57 -18.53 -5.00
CA VAL A 110 -14.39 -19.73 -5.17
C VAL A 110 -14.53 -20.44 -3.84
N LEU A 111 -15.76 -20.85 -3.53
CA LEU A 111 -16.13 -21.67 -2.41
C LEU A 111 -16.72 -22.99 -2.92
N ASN A 112 -16.06 -24.11 -2.62
CA ASN A 112 -16.52 -25.45 -2.98
C ASN A 112 -17.13 -26.15 -1.76
N VAL A 113 -18.44 -26.07 -1.60
CA VAL A 113 -19.16 -26.72 -0.50
C VAL A 113 -19.39 -28.20 -0.85
N PRO A 114 -19.01 -29.16 0.01
CA PRO A 114 -19.36 -30.57 -0.19
C PRO A 114 -20.87 -30.74 -0.39
N TYR A 115 -21.28 -31.58 -1.34
CA TYR A 115 -22.69 -31.71 -1.72
C TYR A 115 -23.60 -32.06 -0.54
N GLU A 116 -23.12 -32.87 0.40
CA GLU A 116 -23.82 -33.24 1.64
C GLU A 116 -24.14 -32.04 2.56
N GLN A 117 -23.41 -30.92 2.41
CA GLN A 117 -23.55 -29.72 3.22
C GLN A 117 -24.26 -28.58 2.47
N LYS A 118 -24.72 -28.82 1.23
CA LYS A 118 -25.21 -27.76 0.33
C LYS A 118 -26.39 -26.95 0.88
N ASP A 119 -27.25 -27.58 1.66
CA ASP A 119 -28.45 -26.94 2.25
C ASP A 119 -28.15 -26.37 3.65
N ASN A 120 -27.00 -26.73 4.24
CA ASN A 120 -26.58 -26.26 5.55
C ASN A 120 -25.77 -24.96 5.48
N VAL A 121 -25.19 -24.62 4.34
CA VAL A 121 -24.31 -23.45 4.18
C VAL A 121 -25.00 -22.42 3.30
N THR A 122 -25.51 -21.34 3.91
CA THR A 122 -26.26 -20.27 3.22
C THR A 122 -25.53 -18.93 3.19
N GLN A 123 -24.51 -18.77 4.04
CA GLN A 123 -23.77 -17.52 4.21
C GLN A 123 -22.30 -17.79 4.49
N MET A 124 -21.46 -16.79 4.21
CA MET A 124 -20.05 -16.77 4.58
C MET A 124 -19.75 -15.47 5.30
N ILE A 125 -19.28 -15.57 6.54
CA ILE A 125 -18.78 -14.43 7.31
C ILE A 125 -17.26 -14.47 7.22
N SER A 126 -16.68 -13.50 6.51
CA SER A 126 -15.23 -13.38 6.36
C SER A 126 -14.81 -11.92 6.44
N LEU A 127 -13.51 -11.72 6.65
CA LEU A 127 -12.82 -10.48 6.35
C LEU A 127 -11.85 -10.78 5.20
N MET A 128 -11.98 -10.07 4.09
CA MET A 128 -11.08 -10.23 2.95
C MET A 128 -10.42 -8.91 2.62
N GLN A 129 -9.09 -8.93 2.46
CA GLN A 129 -8.27 -7.74 2.34
C GLN A 129 -7.15 -7.95 1.32
N VAL A 130 -6.75 -6.88 0.64
CA VAL A 130 -5.58 -6.85 -0.24
C VAL A 130 -4.53 -5.92 0.35
N LYS A 131 -3.26 -6.29 0.21
CA LYS A 131 -2.11 -5.45 0.56
C LYS A 131 -1.00 -5.54 -0.47
N ARG A 132 -0.18 -4.49 -0.52
CA ARG A 132 1.17 -4.55 -1.07
C ARG A 132 2.12 -5.13 -0.01
N VAL A 133 2.99 -6.06 -0.38
CA VAL A 133 3.98 -6.64 0.53
C VAL A 133 4.92 -5.54 1.04
N GLY A 134 5.20 -5.53 2.35
CA GLY A 134 5.99 -4.47 3.01
C GLY A 134 5.21 -3.18 3.31
N TYR A 135 3.95 -3.07 2.86
CA TYR A 135 3.08 -1.95 3.21
C TYR A 135 2.10 -2.33 4.32
N SER A 136 1.88 -1.42 5.27
CA SER A 136 1.04 -1.68 6.44
C SER A 136 -0.46 -1.58 6.16
N ASN A 137 -0.87 -0.83 5.13
CA ASN A 137 -2.29 -0.59 4.91
C ASN A 137 -2.93 -1.77 4.18
N LEU A 138 -4.12 -2.10 4.64
CA LEU A 138 -5.00 -3.13 4.08
C LEU A 138 -6.18 -2.43 3.42
N VAL A 139 -6.60 -2.93 2.25
CA VAL A 139 -7.81 -2.49 1.58
C VAL A 139 -8.84 -3.61 1.61
N ASP A 140 -10.00 -3.34 2.19
CA ASP A 140 -11.07 -4.31 2.33
C ASP A 140 -11.70 -4.61 0.96
N VAL A 141 -11.85 -5.91 0.67
CA VAL A 141 -12.49 -6.47 -0.52
C VAL A 141 -13.50 -7.56 -0.14
N THR A 142 -14.03 -7.47 1.08
CA THR A 142 -14.91 -8.48 1.67
C THR A 142 -16.10 -8.78 0.76
N PRO A 143 -16.30 -10.04 0.35
CA PRO A 143 -17.37 -10.41 -0.55
C PRO A 143 -18.74 -10.37 0.15
N PRO A 144 -19.85 -10.44 -0.62
CA PRO A 144 -21.19 -10.49 -0.04
C PRO A 144 -21.38 -11.67 0.92
N ILE A 145 -22.02 -11.42 2.07
CA ILE A 145 -22.26 -12.44 3.10
C ILE A 145 -23.17 -13.56 2.60
N ALA A 146 -24.26 -13.20 1.90
CA ALA A 146 -25.25 -14.14 1.41
C ALA A 146 -24.74 -14.89 0.17
N LEU A 147 -24.70 -16.23 0.22
CA LEU A 147 -24.27 -17.04 -0.93
C LEU A 147 -25.27 -16.98 -2.09
N SER A 148 -26.50 -16.53 -1.85
CA SER A 148 -27.48 -16.22 -2.90
C SER A 148 -27.02 -15.09 -3.84
N ASN A 149 -26.10 -14.24 -3.39
CA ASN A 149 -25.52 -13.15 -4.19
C ASN A 149 -24.29 -13.60 -5.00
N TRP A 150 -23.92 -14.88 -4.90
CA TRP A 150 -22.79 -15.46 -5.61
C TRP A 150 -23.29 -16.27 -6.81
N THR A 151 -22.42 -16.43 -7.82
CA THR A 151 -22.70 -17.34 -8.93
C THR A 151 -22.62 -18.78 -8.43
N LYS A 152 -23.72 -19.54 -8.54
CA LYS A 152 -23.84 -20.93 -8.09
C LYS A 152 -23.78 -21.91 -9.27
N LEU A 153 -23.01 -22.99 -9.10
CA LEU A 153 -22.97 -24.15 -9.98
C LEU A 153 -23.08 -25.43 -9.15
N GLU A 154 -24.07 -26.27 -9.45
CA GLU A 154 -24.22 -27.58 -8.78
C GLU A 154 -23.51 -28.69 -9.56
N GLY A 155 -22.55 -29.34 -8.92
CA GLY A 155 -21.90 -30.55 -9.40
C GLY A 155 -22.42 -31.81 -8.68
N THR A 156 -21.78 -32.95 -8.95
CA THR A 156 -22.11 -34.24 -8.30
C THR A 156 -21.58 -34.34 -6.88
N ASP A 157 -20.38 -33.81 -6.63
CA ASP A 157 -19.67 -33.96 -5.35
C ASP A 157 -19.62 -32.66 -4.55
N THR A 158 -19.76 -31.50 -5.23
CA THR A 158 -19.71 -30.18 -4.61
C THR A 158 -20.72 -29.22 -5.25
N VAL A 159 -21.12 -28.22 -4.47
CA VAL A 159 -21.77 -27.01 -4.96
C VAL A 159 -20.74 -25.88 -4.93
N THR A 160 -20.46 -25.32 -6.09
CA THR A 160 -19.46 -24.26 -6.26
C THR A 160 -20.16 -22.91 -6.27
N TYR A 161 -19.74 -22.03 -5.36
CA TYR A 161 -20.10 -20.62 -5.35
C TYR A 161 -18.89 -19.80 -5.78
N SER A 162 -19.11 -18.76 -6.59
CA SER A 162 -18.04 -17.85 -6.97
C SER A 162 -18.48 -16.40 -6.99
N THR A 163 -17.55 -15.51 -6.66
CA THR A 163 -17.75 -14.07 -6.69
C THR A 163 -16.47 -13.38 -7.14
N LEU A 164 -16.62 -12.21 -7.76
CA LEU A 164 -15.52 -11.32 -8.07
C LEU A 164 -15.27 -10.40 -6.89
N PHE A 165 -14.02 -9.98 -6.73
CA PHE A 165 -13.65 -8.94 -5.78
C PHE A 165 -12.74 -7.93 -6.48
N SER A 166 -12.79 -6.69 -6.01
CA SER A 166 -12.01 -5.57 -6.52
C SER A 166 -11.74 -4.61 -5.38
N THR A 167 -10.54 -4.03 -5.35
CA THR A 167 -10.19 -2.98 -4.39
C THR A 167 -11.00 -1.71 -4.65
N ALA A 168 -11.81 -1.29 -3.66
CA ALA A 168 -12.61 -0.07 -3.77
C ALA A 168 -11.74 1.21 -3.84
N SER A 169 -10.56 1.17 -3.23
CA SER A 169 -9.56 2.24 -3.26
C SER A 169 -8.27 1.73 -3.86
N ALA A 170 -7.56 2.59 -4.59
CA ALA A 170 -6.29 2.23 -5.16
C ALA A 170 -5.20 2.10 -4.07
N LEU A 171 -4.29 1.18 -4.28
CA LEU A 171 -3.17 0.88 -3.40
C LEU A 171 -1.91 1.59 -3.93
N PRO A 172 -1.13 2.22 -3.05
CA PRO A 172 0.07 2.96 -3.47
C PRO A 172 1.21 2.01 -3.85
N LEU A 173 1.95 2.41 -4.88
CA LEU A 173 3.12 1.74 -5.43
C LEU A 173 4.39 2.48 -4.99
N VAL A 174 5.50 1.75 -4.99
CA VAL A 174 6.85 2.31 -4.92
C VAL A 174 7.56 2.02 -6.24
N HIS A 175 8.47 2.89 -6.66
CA HIS A 175 9.33 2.71 -7.81
C HIS A 175 9.97 1.31 -7.79
N GLY A 176 10.01 0.69 -8.97
CA GLY A 176 10.40 -0.70 -9.13
C GLY A 176 9.26 -1.68 -8.84
N SER A 177 9.61 -2.86 -8.33
CA SER A 177 8.68 -3.99 -8.27
C SER A 177 7.81 -4.02 -7.03
N ASN A 178 6.49 -4.18 -7.21
CA ASN A 178 5.48 -4.21 -6.16
C ASN A 178 4.76 -5.55 -6.16
N GLU A 179 4.92 -6.34 -5.10
CA GLU A 179 4.18 -7.59 -4.92
C GLU A 179 2.87 -7.35 -4.14
N PHE A 180 1.78 -7.97 -4.58
CA PHE A 180 0.48 -7.89 -3.92
C PHE A 180 0.03 -9.25 -3.40
N GLN A 181 -0.64 -9.22 -2.25
CA GLN A 181 -1.22 -10.38 -1.60
C GLN A 181 -2.68 -10.13 -1.24
N VAL A 182 -3.48 -11.18 -1.36
CA VAL A 182 -4.85 -11.22 -0.88
C VAL A 182 -4.93 -12.11 0.36
N ILE A 183 -5.67 -11.67 1.37
CA ILE A 183 -5.83 -12.34 2.65
C ILE A 183 -7.33 -12.54 2.86
N ILE A 184 -7.74 -13.78 3.13
CA ILE A 184 -9.09 -14.10 3.59
C ILE A 184 -9.02 -14.69 4.98
N THR A 185 -9.81 -14.13 5.90
CA THR A 185 -9.89 -14.56 7.29
C THR A 185 -11.30 -15.05 7.61
N ILE A 186 -11.40 -16.27 8.12
CA ILE A 186 -12.65 -16.89 8.56
C ILE A 186 -12.40 -17.49 9.93
N ASN A 187 -13.26 -17.13 10.90
CA ASN A 187 -13.18 -17.66 12.27
C ASN A 187 -11.79 -17.51 12.94
N GLY A 188 -11.07 -16.42 12.62
CA GLY A 188 -9.74 -16.15 13.17
C GLY A 188 -8.59 -16.91 12.49
N GLU A 189 -8.88 -17.78 11.53
CA GLU A 189 -7.88 -18.42 10.67
C GLU A 189 -7.77 -17.67 9.34
N SER A 190 -6.56 -17.48 8.84
CA SER A 190 -6.30 -16.73 7.62
C SER A 190 -5.60 -17.59 6.56
N LYS A 191 -5.99 -17.39 5.31
CA LYS A 191 -5.26 -17.85 4.12
C LYS A 191 -4.77 -16.63 3.35
N THR A 192 -3.51 -16.67 2.92
CA THR A 192 -2.89 -15.62 2.12
C THR A 192 -2.43 -16.22 0.80
N GLU A 193 -2.71 -15.54 -0.31
CA GLU A 193 -2.19 -15.88 -1.63
C GLU A 193 -1.52 -14.68 -2.27
N THR A 194 -0.46 -14.93 -3.04
CA THR A 194 0.19 -13.92 -3.87
C THR A 194 -0.64 -13.70 -5.14
N MET A 195 -1.03 -12.45 -5.39
CA MET A 195 -1.77 -12.08 -6.61
C MET A 195 -0.84 -11.88 -7.80
N GLY A 196 0.40 -11.46 -7.56
CA GLY A 196 1.39 -11.16 -8.60
C GLY A 196 2.23 -9.94 -8.26
N LYS A 197 2.98 -9.48 -9.27
CA LYS A 197 3.82 -8.28 -9.21
C LYS A 197 3.46 -7.30 -10.31
N ILE A 198 3.65 -6.02 -10.03
CA ILE A 198 3.61 -4.94 -11.01
C ILE A 198 4.81 -4.03 -10.80
N ASP A 199 5.46 -3.63 -11.88
CA ASP A 199 6.54 -2.65 -11.83
C ASP A 199 5.98 -1.25 -12.03
N TYR A 200 6.42 -0.31 -11.20
CA TYR A 200 6.06 1.10 -11.30
C TYR A 200 7.32 1.91 -11.60
N ASP A 201 7.35 2.56 -12.76
CA ASP A 201 8.39 3.52 -13.09
C ASP A 201 7.94 4.93 -12.69
N ALA A 202 8.36 5.34 -11.50
CA ALA A 202 8.14 6.71 -11.03
C ALA A 202 8.77 7.79 -11.93
N CYS A 203 9.82 7.49 -12.70
CA CYS A 203 10.54 8.51 -13.48
C CYS A 203 9.79 8.99 -14.73
N ILE A 204 8.72 8.30 -15.09
CA ILE A 204 7.73 8.73 -16.09
C ILE A 204 6.43 9.26 -15.46
N ASP A 205 6.30 9.22 -14.12
CA ASP A 205 5.16 9.79 -13.41
C ASP A 205 5.31 11.31 -13.34
N ILE A 206 4.33 12.02 -13.88
CA ILE A 206 4.31 13.49 -13.89
C ILE A 206 4.29 14.11 -12.48
N ASN A 207 3.96 13.33 -11.45
CA ASN A 207 3.93 13.83 -10.08
C ASN A 207 5.29 13.76 -9.37
N THR A 208 6.28 13.03 -9.90
CA THR A 208 7.56 12.82 -9.21
C THR A 208 8.72 13.43 -9.98
N MET A 209 9.79 13.81 -9.27
CA MET A 209 11.07 14.16 -9.90
C MET A 209 12.02 12.99 -9.77
N CYS A 210 12.69 12.62 -10.86
CA CYS A 210 13.76 11.64 -10.83
C CYS A 210 15.10 12.28 -11.17
N VAL A 211 16.13 11.79 -10.49
CA VAL A 211 17.52 12.00 -10.85
C VAL A 211 18.12 10.62 -11.09
N THR A 212 18.51 10.34 -12.33
CA THR A 212 19.06 9.04 -12.74
C THR A 212 20.53 9.20 -13.14
N LEU A 213 21.41 8.55 -12.41
CA LEU A 213 22.84 8.43 -12.68
C LEU A 213 23.11 7.11 -13.40
N SER A 214 23.95 7.15 -14.43
CA SER A 214 24.42 5.97 -15.16
C SER A 214 25.86 6.17 -15.59
N TRP A 215 26.68 5.12 -15.58
CA TRP A 215 28.08 5.14 -16.01
C TRP A 215 28.43 3.84 -16.72
N THR A 216 29.56 3.79 -17.43
CA THR A 216 29.93 2.62 -18.25
C THR A 216 31.13 1.84 -17.73
N ASP A 217 31.95 2.46 -16.89
CA ASP A 217 33.19 1.92 -16.34
C ASP A 217 33.48 2.62 -15.01
N GLY A 218 34.16 1.93 -14.09
CA GLY A 218 34.48 2.39 -12.75
C GLY A 218 33.42 2.02 -11.70
N LEU A 219 33.82 2.09 -10.44
CA LEU A 219 33.07 1.52 -9.33
C LEU A 219 32.44 2.59 -8.44
N ASP A 220 31.21 2.33 -8.02
CA ASP A 220 30.58 3.00 -6.88
C ASP A 220 30.48 4.54 -6.97
N PRO A 221 30.05 5.15 -8.11
CA PRO A 221 29.69 6.55 -8.11
C PRO A 221 28.38 6.76 -7.34
N ASP A 222 28.46 7.61 -6.32
CA ASP A 222 27.34 8.00 -5.48
C ASP A 222 26.65 9.26 -6.02
N LEU A 223 25.33 9.16 -6.12
CA LEU A 223 24.41 10.27 -6.33
C LEU A 223 24.01 10.85 -4.98
N HIS A 224 24.34 12.12 -4.80
CA HIS A 224 23.99 12.85 -3.59
C HIS A 224 23.07 14.02 -3.88
N SER A 225 22.18 14.28 -2.93
CA SER A 225 21.28 15.41 -2.95
C SER A 225 21.19 16.10 -1.59
N TYR A 226 21.19 17.43 -1.59
CA TYR A 226 20.75 18.23 -0.45
C TYR A 226 19.36 18.78 -0.73
N TYR A 227 18.42 18.54 0.19
CA TYR A 227 17.05 19.04 0.13
C TYR A 227 16.80 20.07 1.24
N PHE A 228 16.26 21.22 0.83
CA PHE A 228 15.89 22.34 1.69
C PHE A 228 14.38 22.61 1.51
N PRO A 229 13.49 22.08 2.37
CA PRO A 229 12.05 22.23 2.22
C PRO A 229 11.58 23.69 2.34
N ASP A 230 12.23 24.47 3.21
CA ASP A 230 11.82 25.85 3.51
C ASP A 230 12.43 26.87 2.57
N TRP A 231 13.42 26.48 1.75
CA TRP A 231 14.03 27.39 0.78
C TRP A 231 13.19 27.46 -0.50
N SER A 232 12.33 28.47 -0.53
CA SER A 232 11.33 28.66 -1.58
C SER A 232 11.88 29.36 -2.85
N TYR A 233 11.13 29.24 -3.95
CA TYR A 233 11.47 29.92 -5.20
C TYR A 233 11.39 31.45 -5.04
N ASN A 234 12.36 32.18 -5.61
CA ASN A 234 12.43 33.64 -5.60
C ASN A 234 12.47 34.36 -4.24
N GLU A 235 12.63 33.65 -3.13
CA GLU A 235 12.72 34.23 -1.77
C GLU A 235 13.76 35.37 -1.66
N GLU A 236 14.82 35.29 -2.46
CA GLU A 236 15.97 36.20 -2.45
C GLU A 236 15.96 37.27 -3.56
N THR A 237 14.90 37.34 -4.36
CA THR A 237 14.82 38.30 -5.49
C THR A 237 14.44 39.72 -5.07
N THR A 238 14.04 39.92 -3.80
CA THR A 238 13.63 41.23 -3.27
C THR A 238 14.71 41.87 -2.39
N ASN A 239 15.79 42.36 -3.01
CA ASN A 239 16.78 43.28 -2.39
C ASN A 239 17.40 42.85 -1.04
N GLY A 240 17.40 41.56 -0.72
CA GLY A 240 18.05 41.01 0.47
C GLY A 240 19.50 40.65 0.21
N SER A 241 20.37 40.89 1.19
CA SER A 241 21.62 40.12 1.30
C SER A 241 21.27 38.64 1.52
N PHE A 242 22.02 37.73 0.90
CA PHE A 242 21.89 36.28 1.07
C PHE A 242 21.62 35.89 2.55
N ASP A 243 20.39 35.47 2.86
CA ASP A 243 19.94 35.23 4.25
C ASP A 243 20.30 33.83 4.71
N ILE A 244 21.36 33.71 5.52
CA ILE A 244 21.82 32.40 6.00
C ILE A 244 20.96 31.78 7.11
N THR A 245 19.87 32.44 7.53
CA THR A 245 19.06 32.02 8.69
C THR A 245 17.62 31.64 8.35
N SER A 246 17.07 32.10 7.22
CA SER A 246 15.66 31.89 6.87
C SER A 246 15.35 30.56 6.16
N ARG A 247 16.37 29.85 5.65
CA ARG A 247 16.22 28.70 4.73
C ARG A 247 15.90 27.34 5.38
N GLY A 248 15.72 27.29 6.70
CA GLY A 248 15.21 26.13 7.43
C GLY A 248 16.15 24.92 7.53
N GLU A 249 15.56 23.75 7.77
CA GLU A 249 16.30 22.49 7.90
C GLU A 249 16.92 22.03 6.56
N ARG A 250 18.00 21.25 6.65
CA ARG A 250 18.68 20.66 5.49
C ARG A 250 18.79 19.16 5.66
N TYR A 251 18.39 18.43 4.64
CA TYR A 251 18.52 16.99 4.57
C TYR A 251 19.58 16.61 3.53
N TRP A 252 20.47 15.69 3.89
CA TRP A 252 21.42 15.07 2.96
C TRP A 252 20.94 13.67 2.61
N ILE A 253 20.75 13.41 1.33
CA ILE A 253 20.19 12.17 0.80
C ILE A 253 21.21 11.57 -0.17
N TYR A 254 21.55 10.30 0.05
CA TYR A 254 22.39 9.51 -0.83
C TYR A 254 22.07 8.03 -0.62
N SER A 255 22.26 7.21 -1.65
CA SER A 255 22.16 5.75 -1.54
C SER A 255 23.23 5.23 -0.60
N ASN A 256 22.90 4.23 0.22
CA ASN A 256 23.89 3.32 0.74
C ASN A 256 23.20 2.00 1.12
N ALA A 257 24.00 0.97 1.38
CA ALA A 257 23.52 -0.35 1.75
C ALA A 257 22.52 -0.38 2.94
N ALA A 258 22.59 0.60 3.85
CA ALA A 258 21.73 0.68 5.03
C ALA A 258 20.46 1.54 4.82
N HIS A 259 20.46 2.48 3.86
CA HIS A 259 19.41 3.47 3.68
C HIS A 259 18.91 3.50 2.23
N LYS A 260 17.89 2.69 1.93
CA LYS A 260 17.23 2.65 0.61
C LYS A 260 15.98 3.54 0.51
N THR A 261 15.55 4.10 1.64
CA THR A 261 14.39 4.99 1.74
C THR A 261 14.65 6.07 2.78
N TYR A 262 14.32 7.32 2.44
CA TYR A 262 14.42 8.46 3.36
C TYR A 262 13.03 9.08 3.63
N THR A 263 12.67 9.34 4.89
CA THR A 263 11.31 9.78 5.29
C THR A 263 11.28 10.87 6.38
N ALA A 264 12.24 11.79 6.41
CA ALA A 264 12.22 12.87 7.41
C ALA A 264 10.97 13.77 7.35
N THR A 265 10.31 13.86 6.18
CA THR A 265 9.07 14.64 5.98
C THR A 265 7.80 13.77 5.90
N GLY A 266 7.88 12.48 6.26
CA GLY A 266 6.75 11.54 6.18
C GLY A 266 6.46 10.98 4.78
N SER A 267 7.25 11.35 3.77
CA SER A 267 7.16 10.89 2.38
C SER A 267 8.50 10.33 1.91
N VAL A 268 8.47 9.38 0.96
CA VAL A 268 9.60 8.51 0.64
C VAL A 268 10.44 9.08 -0.52
N VAL A 269 11.73 9.33 -0.27
CA VAL A 269 12.73 9.31 -1.36
C VAL A 269 13.14 7.86 -1.58
N GLN A 270 13.02 7.40 -2.82
CA GLN A 270 13.33 6.01 -3.17
C GLN A 270 14.66 5.97 -3.89
N LEU A 271 15.52 5.05 -3.44
CA LEU A 271 16.90 4.96 -3.86
C LEU A 271 17.13 3.59 -4.51
N GLU A 272 17.50 3.61 -5.78
CA GLU A 272 18.14 2.49 -6.44
C GLU A 272 19.64 2.77 -6.46
N ASP A 273 20.43 1.80 -6.02
CA ASP A 273 21.86 1.89 -5.76
C ASP A 273 22.55 0.91 -6.71
N GLY A 274 23.62 1.37 -7.36
CA GLY A 274 24.43 0.63 -8.32
C GLY A 274 25.90 0.71 -7.92
N ASN A 275 26.59 -0.42 -7.92
CA ASN A 275 27.93 -0.57 -7.38
C ASN A 275 28.95 -1.05 -8.45
N THR A 276 28.49 -1.37 -9.66
CA THR A 276 29.30 -1.94 -10.75
C THR A 276 29.05 -1.28 -12.09
N ASP A 277 29.97 -1.49 -13.04
CA ASP A 277 29.88 -0.94 -14.39
C ASP A 277 28.53 -1.23 -15.07
N ASN A 278 27.93 -0.21 -15.70
CA ASN A 278 26.64 -0.27 -16.40
C ASN A 278 25.40 -0.48 -15.50
N GLU A 279 25.54 -0.29 -14.19
CA GLU A 279 24.39 -0.09 -13.30
C GLU A 279 23.92 1.37 -13.35
N ILE A 280 22.81 1.63 -12.65
CA ILE A 280 22.22 2.96 -12.51
C ILE A 280 21.98 3.24 -11.04
N GLU A 281 22.08 4.51 -10.67
CA GLU A 281 21.47 5.00 -9.44
C GLU A 281 20.27 5.88 -9.75
N VAL A 282 19.22 5.77 -8.94
CA VAL A 282 18.00 6.55 -9.12
C VAL A 282 17.57 7.14 -7.79
N GLN A 283 17.36 8.46 -7.75
CA GLN A 283 16.65 9.12 -6.67
C GLN A 283 15.28 9.59 -7.15
N VAL A 284 14.21 9.01 -6.59
CA VAL A 284 12.82 9.41 -6.84
C VAL A 284 12.31 10.30 -5.73
N TRP A 285 11.87 11.51 -6.08
CA TRP A 285 11.38 12.51 -5.14
C TRP A 285 9.86 12.67 -5.24
N ALA A 286 9.18 12.23 -4.18
CA ALA A 286 7.73 12.32 -4.04
C ALA A 286 7.35 12.73 -2.60
N THR A 287 8.00 13.79 -2.11
CA THR A 287 8.03 14.21 -0.70
C THR A 287 6.76 14.89 -0.17
N ASP A 288 5.76 15.11 -1.01
CA ASP A 288 4.46 15.70 -0.65
C ASP A 288 3.31 14.81 -1.13
N SER A 289 2.96 13.80 -0.32
CA SER A 289 1.80 12.93 -0.59
C SER A 289 1.85 12.24 -1.97
N GLN A 290 3.00 11.65 -2.30
CA GLN A 290 3.33 11.05 -3.61
C GLN A 290 3.49 12.07 -4.76
N LYS A 291 3.61 13.35 -4.44
CA LYS A 291 4.00 14.40 -5.38
C LYS A 291 5.34 15.00 -5.00
N LEU A 292 6.00 15.65 -5.94
CA LEU A 292 7.24 16.38 -5.72
C LEU A 292 7.03 17.49 -4.69
N GLY A 293 7.73 17.48 -3.57
CA GLY A 293 7.59 18.51 -2.54
C GLY A 293 8.22 19.84 -2.97
N ASN A 294 7.70 20.94 -2.41
CA ASN A 294 8.29 22.27 -2.61
C ASN A 294 9.68 22.36 -1.96
N GLY A 295 10.46 23.34 -2.40
CA GLY A 295 11.77 23.66 -1.82
C GLY A 295 12.88 23.71 -2.86
N THR A 296 14.11 23.68 -2.36
CA THR A 296 15.32 23.73 -3.19
C THR A 296 16.11 22.43 -3.05
N TYR A 297 16.60 21.92 -4.18
CA TYR A 297 17.37 20.68 -4.28
C TYR A 297 18.72 20.97 -4.94
N LEU A 298 19.80 20.49 -4.33
CA LEU A 298 21.15 20.55 -4.88
C LEU A 298 21.61 19.13 -5.13
N VAL A 299 22.10 18.84 -6.33
CA VAL A 299 22.50 17.49 -6.73
C VAL A 299 23.98 17.48 -7.09
N TYR A 300 24.71 16.48 -6.64
CA TYR A 300 26.10 16.25 -7.01
C TYR A 300 26.39 14.76 -7.15
N VAL A 301 27.43 14.45 -7.91
CA VAL A 301 27.93 13.08 -8.11
C VAL A 301 29.34 13.03 -7.53
N GLU A 302 29.63 11.97 -6.79
CA GLU A 302 30.92 11.72 -6.17
C GLU A 302 31.32 10.28 -6.46
N ASP A 303 32.58 10.04 -6.81
CA ASP A 303 33.15 8.71 -6.79
C ASP A 303 33.95 8.60 -5.48
N VAL A 304 33.36 7.89 -4.52
CA VAL A 304 33.82 7.85 -3.12
C VAL A 304 35.01 6.93 -2.90
N SER A 305 35.33 6.08 -3.88
CA SER A 305 36.30 5.01 -3.73
C SER A 305 37.66 5.37 -4.36
N GLU A 306 37.93 4.86 -5.56
CA GLU A 306 39.05 5.24 -6.41
C GLU A 306 38.47 6.02 -7.58
N THR A 307 39.00 7.22 -7.85
CA THR A 307 38.52 8.07 -8.96
C THR A 307 38.77 7.37 -10.31
N ASP A 308 37.80 6.57 -10.74
CA ASP A 308 37.89 5.68 -11.90
C ASP A 308 36.62 5.64 -12.76
N VAL A 309 35.54 6.29 -12.33
CA VAL A 309 34.27 6.34 -13.05
C VAL A 309 34.35 7.11 -14.36
N GLN A 310 33.92 6.46 -15.45
CA GLN A 310 33.89 7.00 -16.81
C GLN A 310 32.48 7.04 -17.42
N ASN A 311 32.29 8.02 -18.30
CA ASN A 311 31.06 8.31 -19.04
C ASN A 311 29.82 8.43 -18.15
N PHE A 312 29.97 8.98 -16.94
CA PHE A 312 28.82 9.18 -16.09
C PHE A 312 27.88 10.24 -16.69
N LYS A 313 26.59 9.96 -16.61
CA LYS A 313 25.51 10.80 -17.12
C LYS A 313 24.45 10.93 -16.05
N LEU A 314 23.97 12.15 -15.85
CA LEU A 314 22.85 12.44 -14.96
C LEU A 314 21.65 12.94 -15.76
N ILE A 315 20.49 12.35 -15.54
CA ILE A 315 19.22 12.74 -16.17
C ILE A 315 18.26 13.23 -15.09
N LEU A 316 17.81 14.47 -15.22
CA LEU A 316 16.74 15.05 -14.42
C LEU A 316 15.42 14.99 -15.22
N SER A 317 14.41 14.34 -14.65
CA SER A 317 13.02 14.37 -15.14
C SER A 317 12.06 14.81 -14.02
N GLY A 318 10.87 15.27 -14.40
CA GLY A 318 9.82 15.59 -13.44
C GLY A 318 8.83 16.66 -13.89
N PRO A 319 7.83 17.00 -13.06
CA PRO A 319 6.83 18.01 -13.36
C PRO A 319 7.47 19.37 -13.64
N GLY A 320 6.92 20.12 -14.59
CA GLY A 320 7.38 21.46 -14.96
C GLY A 320 8.48 21.49 -16.03
N LEU A 321 9.11 20.35 -16.34
CA LEU A 321 10.04 20.22 -17.45
C LEU A 321 9.28 19.83 -18.73
N SER A 322 9.63 20.46 -19.86
CA SER A 322 9.10 20.06 -21.17
C SER A 322 9.80 18.82 -21.73
N GLU A 323 11.07 18.63 -21.37
CA GLU A 323 11.93 17.50 -21.74
C GLU A 323 12.93 17.24 -20.61
N ASN A 324 13.48 16.03 -20.55
CA ASN A 324 14.49 15.69 -19.55
C ASN A 324 15.77 16.51 -19.73
N VAL A 325 16.40 16.89 -18.62
CA VAL A 325 17.66 17.64 -18.62
C VAL A 325 18.82 16.68 -18.40
N THR A 326 19.70 16.57 -19.39
CA THR A 326 20.88 15.70 -19.33
C THR A 326 22.14 16.47 -18.94
N TYR A 327 22.94 15.94 -18.01
CA TYR A 327 24.30 16.38 -17.68
C TYR A 327 25.29 15.25 -18.01
N GLY A 328 26.39 15.57 -18.69
CA GLY A 328 27.33 14.56 -19.20
C GLY A 328 27.01 14.06 -20.62
N PRO A 329 27.72 13.03 -21.09
CA PRO A 329 28.66 12.19 -20.33
C PRO A 329 29.94 12.93 -19.92
N TYR A 330 30.48 12.59 -18.75
CA TYR A 330 31.77 13.08 -18.25
C TYR A 330 32.55 11.97 -17.55
N ASP A 331 33.83 12.20 -17.38
CA ASP A 331 34.79 11.27 -16.79
C ASP A 331 35.33 11.86 -15.48
N PHE A 332 35.44 11.09 -14.42
CA PHE A 332 36.18 11.56 -13.24
C PHE A 332 37.67 11.26 -13.34
N LYS A 333 38.02 10.20 -14.06
CA LYS A 333 39.41 9.81 -14.28
C LYS A 333 39.94 10.42 -15.56
N ASP A 334 41.04 11.15 -15.43
CA ASP A 334 41.85 11.55 -16.59
C ASP A 334 42.42 10.28 -17.26
N ASP A 335 41.92 9.99 -18.45
CA ASP A 335 42.32 8.84 -19.27
C ASP A 335 43.27 9.23 -20.40
N ASP A 336 43.84 10.45 -20.36
CA ASP A 336 44.67 11.06 -21.41
C ASP A 336 43.97 11.08 -22.79
N ASN A 337 42.65 10.90 -22.84
CA ASN A 337 41.88 10.80 -24.06
C ASN A 337 41.26 12.16 -24.39
N VAL A 338 41.84 12.86 -25.37
CA VAL A 338 41.31 14.17 -25.80
C VAL A 338 39.89 14.16 -26.39
N SER A 339 39.23 12.98 -26.49
CA SER A 339 37.84 12.86 -26.93
C SER A 339 36.82 12.77 -25.79
N THR A 340 37.27 12.59 -24.55
CA THR A 340 36.44 12.60 -23.33
C THR A 340 36.49 13.99 -22.69
N THR A 341 35.79 14.17 -21.58
CA THR A 341 35.73 15.45 -20.87
C THR A 341 35.68 15.19 -19.37
N GLU A 342 36.70 15.68 -18.67
CA GLU A 342 36.91 15.40 -17.26
C GLU A 342 36.12 16.37 -16.37
N ALA A 343 35.38 15.80 -15.41
CA ALA A 343 34.72 16.50 -14.33
C ALA A 343 35.61 16.52 -13.07
N LEU A 344 35.32 17.44 -12.15
CA LEU A 344 35.89 17.36 -10.81
C LEU A 344 35.22 16.24 -10.02
N ASN A 345 35.96 15.54 -9.18
CA ASN A 345 35.36 14.64 -8.19
C ASN A 345 35.45 15.27 -6.78
N PRO A 346 34.33 15.56 -6.09
CA PRO A 346 32.93 15.47 -6.55
C PRO A 346 32.52 16.61 -7.51
N GLN A 347 31.52 16.36 -8.36
CA GLN A 347 30.95 17.34 -9.31
C GLN A 347 29.55 17.76 -8.89
N ALA A 348 29.36 19.06 -8.63
CA ALA A 348 28.02 19.64 -8.52
C ALA A 348 27.31 19.62 -9.88
N VAL A 349 26.05 19.19 -9.93
CA VAL A 349 25.34 18.95 -11.19
C VAL A 349 24.13 19.85 -11.38
N PHE A 350 23.15 19.78 -10.47
CA PHE A 350 21.90 20.54 -10.60
C PHE A 350 21.62 21.43 -9.39
N PHE A 351 21.08 22.61 -9.68
CA PHE A 351 20.34 23.46 -8.73
C PHE A 351 18.88 23.49 -9.18
N ILE A 352 17.96 23.04 -8.33
CA ILE A 352 16.56 22.86 -8.69
C ILE A 352 15.70 23.58 -7.66
N GLN A 353 14.68 24.31 -8.12
CA GLN A 353 13.66 24.87 -7.24
C GLN A 353 12.28 24.39 -7.68
N VAL A 354 11.49 23.98 -6.69
CA VAL A 354 10.16 23.46 -6.86
C VAL A 354 9.17 24.36 -6.13
N GLU A 355 8.10 24.70 -6.82
CA GLU A 355 6.94 25.40 -6.27
C GLU A 355 5.66 24.78 -6.82
N ASN A 356 4.66 24.61 -5.96
CA ASN A 356 3.38 23.97 -6.28
C ASN A 356 3.54 22.60 -6.95
N ASN A 357 4.42 21.76 -6.39
CA ASN A 357 4.77 20.43 -6.91
C ASN A 357 5.30 20.40 -8.36
N SER A 358 5.82 21.53 -8.86
CA SER A 358 6.39 21.65 -10.19
C SER A 358 7.77 22.27 -10.14
N ILE A 359 8.70 21.74 -10.94
CA ILE A 359 10.01 22.35 -11.14
C ILE A 359 9.79 23.70 -11.84
N VAL A 360 10.14 24.78 -11.14
CA VAL A 360 10.03 26.16 -11.65
C VAL A 360 11.39 26.71 -12.09
N ARG A 361 12.48 26.06 -11.67
CA ARG A 361 13.84 26.37 -12.07
C ARG A 361 14.72 25.14 -12.00
N SER A 362 15.51 24.90 -13.03
CA SER A 362 16.58 23.90 -13.05
C SER A 362 17.80 24.49 -13.76
N ASP A 363 18.89 24.66 -13.02
CA ASP A 363 20.17 25.13 -13.56
C ASP A 363 21.16 23.98 -13.57
N LYS A 364 21.90 23.85 -14.66
CA LYS A 364 23.12 23.04 -14.71
C LYS A 364 24.26 23.84 -14.11
N ILE A 365 24.96 23.25 -13.15
CA ILE A 365 26.22 23.81 -12.67
C ILE A 365 27.27 23.60 -13.76
N THR A 366 28.08 24.63 -14.03
CA THR A 366 29.10 24.51 -15.08
C THR A 366 30.15 23.47 -14.67
N LEU A 367 30.60 22.65 -15.61
CA LEU A 367 31.66 21.67 -15.40
C LEU A 367 32.89 22.32 -14.74
N GLY A 368 33.45 21.65 -13.73
CA GLY A 368 34.59 22.15 -12.98
C GLY A 368 34.28 23.31 -12.02
N GLN A 369 33.04 23.79 -11.97
CA GLN A 369 32.59 24.65 -10.89
C GLN A 369 32.06 23.79 -9.74
N THR A 370 32.35 24.24 -8.51
CA THR A 370 31.63 23.78 -7.33
C THR A 370 30.36 24.60 -7.17
N LEU A 371 29.50 24.22 -6.22
CA LEU A 371 28.51 25.15 -5.67
C LEU A 371 29.25 26.43 -5.22
N SER A 372 28.63 27.61 -5.38
CA SER A 372 29.29 28.88 -5.04
C SER A 372 29.83 28.86 -3.60
N PRO A 373 30.91 29.58 -3.25
CA PRO A 373 31.44 29.59 -1.87
C PRO A 373 30.39 29.92 -0.79
N SER A 374 29.43 30.78 -1.13
CA SER A 374 28.27 31.13 -0.30
C SER A 374 27.34 29.93 -0.06
N LEU A 375 27.18 29.07 -1.07
CA LEU A 375 26.40 27.83 -1.02
C LEU A 375 27.19 26.67 -0.38
N MET A 376 28.52 26.66 -0.53
CA MET A 376 29.44 25.70 0.10
C MET A 376 29.55 25.90 1.63
N GLN A 377 29.46 27.14 2.12
CA GLN A 377 29.33 27.40 3.57
C GLN A 377 28.10 26.71 4.18
N TRP A 378 27.06 26.47 3.37
CA TRP A 378 25.82 25.83 3.76
C TRP A 378 25.80 24.33 3.58
N THR A 379 26.53 23.76 2.60
CA THR A 379 26.75 22.31 2.53
C THR A 379 27.76 21.83 3.58
N GLY A 380 28.54 22.75 4.15
CA GLY A 380 29.74 22.43 4.92
C GLY A 380 30.92 22.13 3.99
N THR A 381 32.11 21.90 4.54
CA THR A 381 33.14 21.18 3.77
C THR A 381 32.54 19.85 3.34
N LEU A 382 32.64 19.48 2.06
CA LEU A 382 32.32 18.15 1.52
C LEU A 382 33.18 17.11 2.26
N ARG A 383 32.73 16.74 3.46
CA ARG A 383 33.35 15.79 4.37
C ARG A 383 32.20 14.94 4.85
N ASN A 384 32.19 13.68 4.42
CA ASN A 384 31.35 12.58 4.86
C ASN A 384 30.42 12.96 6.01
N SER A 385 29.21 13.42 5.72
CA SER A 385 28.20 13.67 6.74
C SER A 385 27.58 12.34 7.18
N VAL A 386 28.38 11.47 7.80
CA VAL A 386 27.87 10.27 8.46
C VAL A 386 26.83 10.73 9.48
N LEU A 387 25.55 10.47 9.20
CA LEU A 387 24.52 10.42 10.23
C LEU A 387 24.58 9.00 10.80
N GLU A 388 24.77 8.91 12.11
CA GLU A 388 24.78 7.66 12.89
C GLU A 388 23.51 6.82 12.70
#